data_AF-A0A4Z0Z2M7-F1
#
_entry.id   AF-A0A4Z0Z2M7-F1
#
_cell.length_a   1.000
_cell.length_b   1.000
_cell.length_c   1.000
_cell.angle_alpha   90.00
_cell.angle_beta   90.00
_cell.angle_gamma   90.00
#
_symmetry.space_group_name_H-M   'P 1'
#
loop_
_entity.id
_entity.type
_entity.pdbx_description
1 polymer ?
#
loop_
_entity_poly.entity_id
_entity_poly.type
_entity_poly.pdbx_seq_one_letter_code
_entity_poly.pdbx_strand_id
1 'polypeptide(L)'
;MQVYGYPVSEWRLDLDNLKPSTKKDSTEVCGQIVQALAFLHNKGVCHGDFRPSNILMKLDQDALHELDLTQMAELLGEAEAYEVKTVSGKSPCPKGPEYCVLSVRQMWCEKLLIPEIVIVDFGESFFVNDPRNGTGIPTPYAAPEVLFHQTIGSSVDIWSLACTIYEVRTRDKLFGGSFYGSKVNRVVYEMEIILGPLAKPYREVWEHEGLEGPDDIIKVYEENDNCDSAATCSLASLECERRDCITGTGYDDILEAMLGTEREQYHSLLSEDRWEPPIKYQYEKEEVLALADFLRRLLKYHPDERLGADDVLQHPWLQNTRASHKMQARVSKEELL
;
A
#
# COMPACT_ATOMS: atom_id res chain seq x y z
N MET A 1 -3.10 -15.13 -24.77
CA MET A 1 -3.55 -14.12 -23.79
C MET A 1 -2.62 -14.25 -22.60
N GLN A 2 -2.01 -13.16 -22.13
CA GLN A 2 -1.15 -13.26 -20.94
C GLN A 2 -2.03 -13.44 -19.70
N VAL A 3 -1.61 -14.33 -18.81
CA VAL A 3 -2.26 -14.54 -17.51
C VAL A 3 -1.33 -13.99 -16.44
N TYR A 4 -1.86 -13.13 -15.58
CA TYR A 4 -1.12 -12.56 -14.46
C TYR A 4 -1.49 -13.27 -13.15
N GLY A 5 -0.59 -13.19 -12.18
CA GLY A 5 -0.78 -13.74 -10.86
C GLY A 5 -1.67 -12.84 -10.00
N TYR A 6 -1.58 -13.05 -8.69
CA TYR A 6 -2.35 -12.27 -7.73
C TYR A 6 -1.77 -10.87 -7.52
N PRO A 7 -2.58 -9.95 -6.98
CA PRO A 7 -2.12 -8.60 -6.68
C PRO A 7 -1.00 -8.57 -5.65
N VAL A 8 -0.18 -7.53 -5.70
CA VAL A 8 0.87 -7.24 -4.72
C VAL A 8 0.29 -7.08 -3.32
N SER A 9 -0.98 -6.64 -3.20
CA SER A 9 -1.72 -6.62 -1.92
C SER A 9 -1.95 -8.00 -1.31
N GLU A 10 -1.85 -9.09 -2.07
CA GLU A 10 -1.92 -10.44 -1.53
C GLU A 10 -0.51 -11.00 -1.36
N TRP A 11 0.33 -10.85 -2.39
CA TRP A 11 1.73 -11.31 -2.38
C TRP A 11 2.57 -10.84 -1.20
N ARG A 12 2.41 -9.57 -0.79
CA ARG A 12 3.17 -9.08 0.36
C ARG A 12 2.88 -9.86 1.66
N LEU A 13 1.74 -10.55 1.77
CA LEU A 13 1.39 -11.35 2.95
C LEU A 13 2.17 -12.65 3.06
N ASP A 14 2.80 -13.11 1.97
CA ASP A 14 3.64 -14.31 1.97
C ASP A 14 5.11 -13.99 2.26
N LEU A 15 5.46 -12.70 2.28
CA LEU A 15 6.82 -12.25 2.54
C LEU A 15 7.25 -12.67 3.96
N ASP A 16 8.26 -13.53 4.02
CA ASP A 16 8.95 -13.94 5.23
C ASP A 16 10.08 -12.96 5.55
N ASN A 17 9.82 -11.98 6.42
CA ASN A 17 10.74 -10.89 6.69
C ASN A 17 12.03 -11.33 7.41
N LEU A 18 12.11 -12.58 7.89
CA LEU A 18 13.35 -13.15 8.40
C LEU A 18 14.27 -13.69 7.31
N LYS A 19 13.73 -14.02 6.13
CA LYS A 19 14.53 -14.50 5.00
C LYS A 19 15.18 -13.31 4.28
N PRO A 20 16.52 -13.30 4.11
CA PRO A 20 17.19 -12.26 3.34
C PRO A 20 16.69 -12.13 1.90
N SER A 21 16.26 -13.24 1.28
CA SER A 21 15.67 -13.24 -0.07
C SER A 21 14.39 -12.41 -0.14
N THR A 22 13.54 -12.46 0.87
CA THR A 22 12.30 -11.67 0.92
C THR A 22 12.57 -10.18 0.97
N LYS A 23 13.59 -9.74 1.73
CA LYS A 23 14.00 -8.33 1.74
C LYS A 23 14.43 -7.90 0.34
N LYS A 24 15.14 -8.76 -0.37
CA LYS A 24 15.56 -8.54 -1.77
C LYS A 24 14.34 -8.43 -2.69
N ASP A 25 13.42 -9.38 -2.64
CA ASP A 25 12.26 -9.46 -3.53
C ASP A 25 11.32 -8.26 -3.34
N SER A 26 10.97 -7.94 -2.09
CA SER A 26 10.12 -6.78 -1.77
C SER A 26 10.73 -5.45 -2.21
N THR A 27 12.05 -5.33 -2.11
CA THR A 27 12.80 -4.18 -2.57
C THR A 27 12.81 -4.08 -4.09
N GLU A 28 13.02 -5.19 -4.80
CA GLU A 28 13.03 -5.23 -6.25
C GLU A 28 11.63 -4.89 -6.82
N VAL A 29 10.58 -5.42 -6.21
CA VAL A 29 9.19 -5.07 -6.52
C VAL A 29 8.95 -3.57 -6.28
N CYS A 30 9.37 -3.01 -5.14
CA CYS A 30 9.28 -1.56 -4.89
C CYS A 30 9.99 -0.74 -5.99
N GLY A 31 11.18 -1.18 -6.41
CA GLY A 31 11.92 -0.55 -7.49
C GLY A 31 11.17 -0.55 -8.82
N GLN A 32 10.51 -1.65 -9.17
CA GLN A 32 9.68 -1.76 -10.38
C GLN A 32 8.41 -0.91 -10.30
N ILE A 33 7.76 -0.85 -9.13
CA ILE A 33 6.59 0.00 -8.89
C ILE A 33 6.92 1.47 -9.17
N VAL A 34 8.04 1.96 -8.63
CA VAL A 34 8.51 3.33 -8.86
C VAL A 34 8.85 3.56 -10.35
N GLN A 35 9.53 2.62 -10.99
CA GLN A 35 9.85 2.69 -12.43
C GLN A 35 8.59 2.76 -13.30
N ALA A 36 7.58 1.94 -12.99
CA ALA A 36 6.34 1.91 -13.72
C ALA A 36 5.58 3.24 -13.58
N LEU A 37 5.50 3.79 -12.36
CA LEU A 37 4.84 5.08 -12.16
C LEU A 37 5.57 6.23 -12.87
N ALA A 38 6.91 6.27 -12.78
CA ALA A 38 7.71 7.26 -13.49
C ALA A 38 7.51 7.18 -15.01
N PHE A 39 7.40 5.96 -15.55
CA PHE A 39 7.04 5.78 -16.96
C PHE A 39 5.68 6.38 -17.31
N LEU A 40 4.64 6.14 -16.50
CA LEU A 40 3.30 6.71 -16.70
C LEU A 40 3.32 8.25 -16.69
N HIS A 41 3.96 8.84 -15.67
CA HIS A 41 4.07 10.30 -15.54
C HIS A 41 4.84 10.93 -16.71
N ASN A 42 5.90 10.27 -17.20
CA ASN A 42 6.63 10.69 -18.39
C ASN A 42 5.81 10.61 -19.69
N LYS A 43 4.71 9.84 -19.70
CA LYS A 43 3.72 9.83 -20.80
C LYS A 43 2.58 10.81 -20.55
N GLY A 44 2.64 11.61 -19.50
CA GLY A 44 1.59 12.54 -19.11
C GLY A 44 0.33 11.84 -18.61
N VAL A 45 0.46 10.60 -18.13
CA VAL A 45 -0.65 9.80 -17.59
C VAL A 45 -0.55 9.78 -16.06
N CYS A 46 -1.62 10.20 -15.39
CA CYS A 46 -1.85 9.95 -13.97
C CYS A 46 -2.71 8.68 -13.85
N HIS A 47 -2.30 7.76 -12.98
CA HIS A 47 -3.01 6.50 -12.78
C HIS A 47 -4.33 6.71 -12.03
N GLY A 48 -4.34 7.55 -11.00
CA GLY A 48 -5.54 7.98 -10.27
C GLY A 48 -6.03 7.01 -9.20
N ASP A 49 -5.72 5.72 -9.32
CA ASP A 49 -5.96 4.67 -8.29
C ASP A 49 -4.71 3.78 -8.09
N PHE A 50 -3.56 4.39 -7.80
CA PHE A 50 -2.28 3.67 -7.72
C PHE A 50 -2.08 3.05 -6.33
N ARG A 51 -2.27 1.73 -6.21
CA ARG A 51 -2.28 0.98 -4.94
C ARG A 51 -1.91 -0.49 -5.14
N PRO A 52 -1.51 -1.24 -4.08
CA PRO A 52 -1.05 -2.63 -4.21
C PRO A 52 -2.04 -3.61 -4.87
N SER A 53 -3.36 -3.33 -4.85
CA SER A 53 -4.36 -4.18 -5.51
C SER A 53 -4.38 -4.04 -7.04
N ASN A 54 -3.88 -2.93 -7.56
CA ASN A 54 -3.84 -2.61 -8.99
C ASN A 54 -2.44 -2.87 -9.58
N ILE A 55 -1.63 -3.64 -8.86
CA ILE A 55 -0.29 -4.06 -9.26
C ILE A 55 -0.29 -5.57 -9.15
N LEU A 56 -0.14 -6.28 -10.27
CA LEU A 56 -0.15 -7.75 -10.29
C LEU A 56 1.28 -8.27 -10.40
N MET A 57 1.53 -9.40 -9.74
CA MET A 57 2.73 -10.18 -10.01
C MET A 57 2.59 -10.91 -11.35
N LYS A 58 3.66 -11.01 -12.13
CA LYS A 58 3.66 -11.80 -13.37
C LYS A 58 3.89 -13.28 -13.08
N LEU A 59 3.43 -14.11 -14.02
CA LEU A 59 3.68 -15.55 -14.03
C LEU A 59 4.68 -15.90 -15.13
N ASP A 60 5.45 -16.96 -14.90
CA ASP A 60 6.17 -17.67 -15.94
C ASP A 60 5.14 -18.24 -16.93
N GLN A 61 5.02 -17.60 -18.10
CA GLN A 61 4.04 -17.98 -19.11
C GLN A 61 4.39 -19.33 -19.74
N ASP A 62 5.68 -19.63 -19.90
CA ASP A 62 6.13 -20.87 -20.53
C ASP A 62 5.82 -22.05 -19.61
N ALA A 63 6.18 -21.92 -18.31
CA ALA A 63 5.84 -22.93 -17.30
C ALA A 63 4.32 -23.12 -17.18
N LEU A 64 3.53 -22.03 -17.22
CA LEU A 64 2.06 -22.11 -17.19
C LEU A 64 1.49 -22.83 -18.43
N HIS A 65 2.06 -22.62 -19.62
CA HIS A 65 1.61 -23.25 -20.86
C HIS A 65 1.98 -24.73 -20.96
N GLU A 66 2.97 -25.20 -20.21
CA GLU A 66 3.36 -26.60 -20.13
C GLU A 66 2.45 -27.43 -19.20
N LEU A 67 1.63 -26.78 -18.36
CA LEU A 67 0.75 -27.49 -17.44
C LEU A 67 -0.40 -28.18 -18.17
N ASP A 68 -0.58 -29.46 -17.90
CA ASP A 68 -1.76 -30.20 -18.34
C ASP A 68 -2.98 -29.95 -17.44
N LEU A 69 -4.15 -30.44 -17.86
CA LEU A 69 -5.41 -30.25 -17.11
C LEU A 69 -5.37 -30.87 -15.71
N THR A 70 -4.61 -31.95 -15.50
CA THR A 70 -4.48 -32.61 -14.20
C THR A 70 -3.67 -31.73 -13.27
N GLN A 71 -2.52 -31.24 -13.74
CA GLN A 71 -1.66 -30.33 -12.98
C GLN A 71 -2.36 -29.01 -12.67
N MET A 72 -3.12 -28.47 -13.63
CA MET A 72 -3.96 -27.29 -13.40
C MET A 72 -5.04 -27.55 -12.34
N ALA A 73 -5.69 -28.71 -12.36
CA ALA A 73 -6.68 -29.08 -11.34
C ALA A 73 -6.04 -29.26 -9.96
N GLU A 74 -4.83 -29.82 -9.88
CA GLU A 74 -4.06 -29.92 -8.62
C GLU A 74 -3.71 -28.55 -8.04
N LEU A 75 -3.38 -27.57 -8.89
CA LEU A 75 -3.08 -26.20 -8.44
C LEU A 75 -4.32 -25.41 -8.04
N LEU A 76 -5.42 -25.53 -8.79
CA LEU A 76 -6.63 -24.72 -8.58
C LEU A 76 -7.58 -25.33 -7.54
N GLY A 77 -7.48 -26.63 -7.30
CA GLY A 77 -8.47 -27.40 -6.54
C GLY A 77 -9.70 -27.73 -7.38
N GLU A 78 -10.67 -28.43 -6.77
CA GLU A 78 -11.94 -28.73 -7.42
C GLU A 78 -12.80 -27.47 -7.56
N ALA A 79 -13.35 -27.26 -8.76
CA ALA A 79 -14.21 -26.11 -9.03
C ALA A 79 -15.57 -26.28 -8.34
N GLU A 80 -15.87 -25.41 -7.38
CA GLU A 80 -17.16 -25.37 -6.70
C GLU A 80 -18.16 -24.52 -7.49
N ALA A 81 -19.12 -25.19 -8.14
CA ALA A 81 -20.19 -24.55 -8.90
C ALA A 81 -21.52 -24.58 -8.12
N TYR A 82 -22.24 -23.45 -8.16
CA TYR A 82 -23.53 -23.26 -7.52
C TYR A 82 -24.57 -22.87 -8.55
N GLU A 83 -25.71 -23.57 -8.54
CA GLU A 83 -26.86 -23.22 -9.37
C GLU A 83 -27.41 -21.84 -9.00
N VAL A 84 -27.65 -21.01 -10.01
CA VAL A 84 -28.26 -19.69 -9.83
C VAL A 84 -29.78 -19.84 -9.74
N LYS A 85 -30.32 -19.59 -8.55
CA LYS A 85 -31.77 -19.62 -8.31
C LYS A 85 -32.37 -18.22 -8.37
N THR A 86 -33.35 -18.02 -9.25
CA THR A 86 -34.09 -16.74 -9.28
C THR A 86 -35.16 -16.71 -8.18
N VAL A 87 -35.46 -15.52 -7.66
CA VAL A 87 -36.57 -15.32 -6.71
C VAL A 87 -37.90 -15.84 -7.27
N SER A 88 -38.08 -15.77 -8.59
CA SER A 88 -39.29 -16.23 -9.28
C SER A 88 -39.37 -17.76 -9.47
N GLY A 89 -38.29 -18.49 -9.19
CA GLY A 89 -38.16 -19.93 -9.49
C GLY A 89 -38.04 -20.26 -10.99
N LYS A 90 -38.13 -19.27 -11.89
CA LYS A 90 -37.91 -19.46 -13.34
C LYS A 90 -36.42 -19.47 -13.65
N SER A 91 -36.06 -20.08 -14.79
CA SER A 91 -34.68 -20.10 -15.28
C SER A 91 -34.12 -18.67 -15.41
N PRO A 92 -32.85 -18.44 -15.00
CA PRO A 92 -32.17 -17.16 -15.20
C PRO A 92 -31.91 -16.88 -16.69
N CYS A 93 -31.89 -17.89 -17.56
CA CYS A 93 -31.67 -17.72 -18.99
C CYS A 93 -32.83 -17.02 -19.71
N PRO A 94 -32.54 -16.21 -20.74
CA PRO A 94 -31.22 -15.92 -21.31
C PRO A 94 -30.50 -14.73 -20.62
N LYS A 95 -31.08 -14.15 -19.56
CA LYS A 95 -30.60 -12.89 -18.97
C LYS A 95 -29.50 -13.07 -17.93
N GLY A 96 -29.33 -14.26 -17.39
CA GLY A 96 -28.28 -14.62 -16.44
C GLY A 96 -27.81 -16.06 -16.63
N PRO A 97 -26.65 -16.40 -16.04
CA PRO A 97 -26.08 -17.74 -16.12
C PRO A 97 -26.88 -18.75 -15.28
N GLU A 98 -26.81 -20.03 -15.65
CA GLU A 98 -27.46 -21.12 -14.90
C GLU A 98 -26.70 -21.50 -13.63
N TYR A 99 -25.39 -21.23 -13.59
CA TYR A 99 -24.52 -21.49 -12.45
C TYR A 99 -23.43 -20.42 -12.33
N CYS A 100 -22.90 -20.28 -11.12
CA CYS A 100 -21.71 -19.50 -10.83
C CYS A 100 -20.63 -20.43 -10.27
N VAL A 101 -19.39 -20.23 -10.67
CA VAL A 101 -18.23 -20.93 -10.11
C VAL A 101 -17.59 -20.01 -9.08
N LEU A 102 -17.27 -20.52 -7.90
CA LEU A 102 -16.53 -19.74 -6.91
C LEU A 102 -15.12 -19.44 -7.43
N SER A 103 -14.66 -18.21 -7.20
CA SER A 103 -13.28 -17.84 -7.45
C SER A 103 -12.34 -18.71 -6.62
N VAL A 104 -11.22 -19.10 -7.22
CA VAL A 104 -10.14 -19.82 -6.54
C VAL A 104 -9.66 -18.96 -5.37
N ARG A 105 -9.79 -19.49 -4.14
CA ARG A 105 -9.44 -18.77 -2.89
C ARG A 105 -8.00 -18.98 -2.44
N GLN A 106 -7.33 -19.99 -2.98
CA GLN A 106 -5.95 -20.32 -2.63
C GLN A 106 -4.96 -19.63 -3.59
N MET A 107 -3.74 -19.40 -3.10
CA MET A 107 -2.62 -18.88 -3.90
C MET A 107 -2.07 -19.97 -4.82
N TRP A 108 -2.88 -20.33 -5.81
CA TRP A 108 -2.63 -21.45 -6.72
C TRP A 108 -1.36 -21.28 -7.57
N CYS A 109 -0.91 -20.04 -7.79
CA CYS A 109 0.17 -19.73 -8.70
C CYS A 109 1.50 -19.35 -8.02
N GLU A 110 1.65 -19.55 -6.70
CA GLU A 110 2.86 -19.15 -5.96
C GLU A 110 4.16 -19.67 -6.63
N LYS A 111 4.15 -20.93 -7.08
CA LYS A 111 5.30 -21.58 -7.75
C LYS A 111 5.56 -21.08 -9.17
N LEU A 112 4.61 -20.36 -9.76
CA LEU A 112 4.70 -19.81 -11.12
C LEU A 112 5.05 -18.33 -11.12
N LEU A 113 5.12 -17.69 -9.94
CA LEU A 113 5.46 -16.28 -9.85
C LEU A 113 6.88 -16.02 -10.35
N ILE A 114 7.02 -14.98 -11.15
CA ILE A 114 8.31 -14.38 -11.47
C ILE A 114 8.42 -13.02 -10.79
N PRO A 115 9.63 -12.54 -10.46
CA PRO A 115 9.83 -11.29 -9.73
C PRO A 115 9.64 -10.07 -10.65
N GLU A 116 8.55 -10.03 -11.40
CA GLU A 116 8.15 -8.93 -12.27
C GLU A 116 6.72 -8.49 -11.95
N ILE A 117 6.45 -7.19 -12.05
CA ILE A 117 5.12 -6.63 -11.85
C ILE A 117 4.52 -6.08 -13.14
N VAL A 118 3.20 -5.89 -13.10
CA VAL A 118 2.45 -5.15 -14.11
C VAL A 118 1.43 -4.24 -13.42
N ILE A 119 1.32 -3.00 -13.88
CA ILE A 119 0.27 -2.07 -13.43
C ILE A 119 -1.00 -2.35 -14.24
N VAL A 120 -2.13 -2.45 -13.56
CA VAL A 120 -3.44 -2.74 -14.16
C VAL A 120 -4.48 -1.71 -13.71
N ASP A 121 -5.66 -1.78 -14.32
CA ASP A 121 -6.83 -0.97 -13.98
C ASP A 121 -6.64 0.56 -14.12
N PHE A 122 -6.69 1.01 -15.38
CA PHE A 122 -6.62 2.42 -15.75
C PHE A 122 -8.01 3.10 -15.78
N GLY A 123 -9.03 2.54 -15.12
CA GLY A 123 -10.40 3.10 -15.12
C GLY A 123 -10.49 4.51 -14.53
N GLU A 124 -9.65 4.77 -13.53
CA GLU A 124 -9.53 6.07 -12.85
C GLU A 124 -8.44 6.98 -13.44
N SER A 125 -7.75 6.53 -14.49
CA SER A 125 -6.64 7.29 -15.08
C SER A 125 -7.10 8.50 -15.88
N PHE A 126 -6.23 9.49 -15.92
CA PHE A 126 -6.44 10.74 -16.66
C PHE A 126 -5.12 11.31 -17.17
N PHE A 127 -5.20 12.14 -18.20
CA PHE A 127 -4.04 12.84 -18.72
C PHE A 127 -3.79 14.12 -17.92
N VAL A 128 -2.52 14.48 -17.68
CA VAL A 128 -2.17 15.68 -16.89
C VAL A 128 -2.75 16.96 -17.50
N ASN A 129 -2.94 17.01 -18.82
CA ASN A 129 -3.54 18.15 -19.53
C ASN A 129 -5.09 18.13 -19.54
N ASP A 130 -5.72 17.08 -19.01
CA ASP A 130 -7.17 16.91 -18.91
C ASP A 130 -7.52 16.31 -17.52
N PRO A 131 -7.29 17.07 -16.44
CA PRO A 131 -7.48 16.59 -15.08
C PRO A 131 -8.96 16.36 -14.76
N ARG A 132 -9.24 15.35 -13.93
CA ARG A 132 -10.59 15.09 -13.38
C ARG A 132 -10.83 15.90 -12.12
N ASN A 133 -12.09 15.95 -11.66
CA ASN A 133 -12.47 16.59 -10.39
C ASN A 133 -12.25 15.69 -9.14
N GLY A 134 -11.77 14.47 -9.34
CA GLY A 134 -11.58 13.46 -8.29
C GLY A 134 -11.29 12.09 -8.91
N THR A 135 -10.99 11.11 -8.05
CA THR A 135 -10.77 9.71 -8.44
C THR A 135 -11.49 8.77 -7.48
N GLY A 136 -11.75 7.54 -7.92
CA GLY A 136 -12.32 6.46 -7.11
C GLY A 136 -11.33 5.80 -6.13
N ILE A 137 -10.16 6.40 -5.90
CA ILE A 137 -9.13 5.84 -5.02
C ILE A 137 -9.66 5.66 -3.59
N PRO A 138 -9.42 4.51 -2.94
CA PRO A 138 -9.84 4.34 -1.55
C PRO A 138 -9.14 5.30 -0.61
N THR A 139 -9.87 5.75 0.42
CA THR A 139 -9.42 6.71 1.44
C THR A 139 -8.01 6.46 2.00
N PRO A 140 -7.58 5.21 2.33
CA PRO A 140 -6.22 4.94 2.82
C PRO A 140 -5.06 5.36 1.90
N TYR A 141 -5.32 5.47 0.60
CA TYR A 141 -4.33 5.82 -0.42
C TYR A 141 -4.58 7.21 -1.02
N ALA A 142 -5.70 7.84 -0.68
CA ALA A 142 -6.11 9.13 -1.22
C ALA A 142 -5.20 10.25 -0.70
N ALA A 143 -4.73 11.10 -1.62
CA ALA A 143 -3.97 12.29 -1.27
C ALA A 143 -4.89 13.35 -0.62
N PRO A 144 -4.34 14.29 0.19
CA PRO A 144 -5.12 15.36 0.80
C PRO A 144 -5.97 16.14 -0.20
N GLU A 145 -5.41 16.50 -1.36
CA GLU A 145 -6.14 17.21 -2.42
C GLU A 145 -7.33 16.42 -2.98
N VAL A 146 -7.29 15.08 -2.93
CA VAL A 146 -8.42 14.22 -3.31
C VAL A 146 -9.49 14.25 -2.22
N LEU A 147 -9.09 14.10 -0.95
CA LEU A 147 -9.98 14.07 0.21
C LEU A 147 -10.73 15.39 0.41
N PHE A 148 -10.09 16.52 0.07
CA PHE A 148 -10.62 17.87 0.26
C PHE A 148 -11.09 18.53 -1.05
N HIS A 149 -11.36 17.72 -2.08
CA HIS A 149 -11.94 18.15 -3.36
C HIS A 149 -11.18 19.34 -4.01
N GLN A 150 -9.86 19.35 -3.87
CA GLN A 150 -8.99 20.35 -4.50
C GLN A 150 -8.59 19.91 -5.90
N THR A 151 -7.87 20.79 -6.62
CA THR A 151 -7.37 20.45 -7.96
C THR A 151 -6.35 19.32 -7.87
N ILE A 152 -6.61 18.23 -8.59
CA ILE A 152 -5.74 17.07 -8.64
C ILE A 152 -4.80 17.13 -9.86
N GLY A 153 -3.64 16.50 -9.72
CA GLY A 153 -2.66 16.29 -10.79
C GLY A 153 -1.92 14.99 -10.57
N SER A 154 -0.83 14.75 -11.30
CA SER A 154 -0.02 13.52 -11.16
C SER A 154 0.57 13.32 -9.76
N SER A 155 0.65 14.37 -8.94
CA SER A 155 1.06 14.32 -7.53
C SER A 155 0.24 13.37 -6.66
N VAL A 156 -1.02 13.08 -7.02
CA VAL A 156 -1.87 12.16 -6.25
C VAL A 156 -1.31 10.74 -6.28
N ASP A 157 -0.71 10.33 -7.40
CA ASP A 157 -0.05 9.03 -7.50
C ASP A 157 1.25 9.01 -6.69
N ILE A 158 1.93 10.15 -6.50
CA ILE A 158 3.14 10.22 -5.67
C ILE A 158 2.79 9.98 -4.20
N TRP A 159 1.67 10.53 -3.74
CA TRP A 159 1.17 10.26 -2.40
C TRP A 159 0.80 8.77 -2.26
N SER A 160 0.01 8.24 -3.18
CA SER A 160 -0.45 6.86 -3.11
C SER A 160 0.71 5.86 -3.32
N LEU A 161 1.77 6.25 -4.04
CA LEU A 161 3.03 5.52 -4.11
C LEU A 161 3.68 5.39 -2.73
N ALA A 162 3.72 6.45 -1.91
CA ALA A 162 4.25 6.35 -0.56
C ALA A 162 3.46 5.35 0.30
N CYS A 163 2.12 5.42 0.26
CA CYS A 163 1.27 4.45 0.93
C CYS A 163 1.51 3.01 0.42
N THR A 164 1.63 2.85 -0.90
CA THR A 164 1.90 1.56 -1.58
C THR A 164 3.23 0.97 -1.12
N ILE A 165 4.31 1.75 -1.14
CA ILE A 165 5.65 1.32 -0.75
C ILE A 165 5.69 0.96 0.74
N TYR A 166 5.11 1.80 1.60
CA TYR A 166 5.00 1.49 3.03
C TYR A 166 4.28 0.15 3.24
N GLU A 167 3.15 -0.06 2.56
CA GLU A 167 2.37 -1.28 2.71
C GLU A 167 3.08 -2.52 2.17
N VAL A 168 3.74 -2.44 1.02
CA VAL A 168 4.55 -3.55 0.48
C VAL A 168 5.67 -3.92 1.44
N ARG A 169 6.33 -2.93 2.05
CA ARG A 169 7.45 -3.19 2.96
C ARG A 169 6.99 -3.73 4.30
N THR A 170 5.95 -3.16 4.89
CA THR A 170 5.55 -3.39 6.29
C THR A 170 4.39 -4.37 6.46
N ARG A 171 3.66 -4.70 5.40
CA ARG A 171 2.40 -5.47 5.37
C ARG A 171 1.20 -4.76 5.98
N ASP A 172 1.40 -3.58 6.56
CA ASP A 172 0.35 -2.74 7.14
C ASP A 172 0.06 -1.54 6.24
N LYS A 173 -1.17 -1.06 6.29
CA LYS A 173 -1.50 0.21 5.65
C LYS A 173 -0.88 1.37 6.42
N LEU A 174 -0.37 2.37 5.70
CA LEU A 174 0.15 3.59 6.31
C LEU A 174 -0.95 4.40 7.01
N PHE A 175 -2.11 4.49 6.37
CA PHE A 175 -3.32 5.15 6.88
C PHE A 175 -4.51 4.19 6.81
N GLY A 176 -5.48 4.32 7.70
CA GLY A 176 -6.71 3.53 7.73
C GLY A 176 -6.50 2.04 7.97
N GLY A 177 -5.36 1.66 8.57
CA GLY A 177 -5.03 0.28 8.96
C GLY A 177 -5.56 -0.13 10.34
N SER A 178 -6.02 0.84 11.15
CA SER A 178 -6.55 0.58 12.49
C SER A 178 -7.88 -0.19 12.47
N PHE A 179 -8.16 -0.96 13.54
CA PHE A 179 -9.41 -1.70 13.77
C PHE A 179 -10.69 -0.85 13.57
N TYR A 180 -10.58 0.48 13.69
CA TYR A 180 -11.68 1.43 13.57
C TYR A 180 -12.04 1.84 12.14
N GLY A 181 -11.31 1.33 11.13
CA GLY A 181 -11.68 1.40 9.71
C GLY A 181 -11.09 2.59 8.93
N SER A 182 -11.48 2.71 7.66
CA SER A 182 -10.91 3.64 6.68
C SER A 182 -11.74 4.92 6.48
N LYS A 183 -12.39 5.42 7.54
CA LYS A 183 -13.18 6.65 7.47
C LYS A 183 -12.27 7.87 7.25
N VAL A 184 -12.76 8.87 6.53
CA VAL A 184 -12.01 10.09 6.20
C VAL A 184 -11.47 10.75 7.46
N ASN A 185 -12.29 10.89 8.50
CA ASN A 185 -11.84 11.56 9.73
C ASN A 185 -10.69 10.84 10.44
N ARG A 186 -10.68 9.50 10.43
CA ARG A 186 -9.60 8.69 11.00
C ARG A 186 -8.32 8.81 10.18
N VAL A 187 -8.44 8.71 8.85
CA VAL A 187 -7.30 8.85 7.94
C VAL A 187 -6.66 10.24 8.08
N VAL A 188 -7.47 11.29 8.13
CA VAL A 188 -6.98 12.67 8.31
C VAL A 188 -6.32 12.84 9.67
N TYR A 189 -6.88 12.28 10.75
CA TYR A 189 -6.23 12.28 12.06
C TYR A 189 -4.83 11.61 12.02
N GLU A 190 -4.71 10.47 11.37
CA GLU A 190 -3.43 9.77 11.19
C GLU A 190 -2.43 10.57 10.32
N MET A 191 -2.92 11.29 9.29
CA MET A 191 -2.09 12.24 8.54
C MET A 191 -1.53 13.33 9.46
N GLU A 192 -2.33 13.87 10.38
CA GLU A 192 -1.86 14.89 11.32
C GLU A 192 -0.87 14.35 12.35
N ILE A 193 -1.05 13.12 12.82
CA ILE A 193 -0.08 12.45 13.70
C ILE A 193 1.27 12.28 13.00
N ILE A 194 1.28 11.95 11.71
CA ILE A 194 2.52 11.73 10.99
C ILE A 194 3.14 13.07 10.55
N LEU A 195 2.39 13.89 9.82
CA LEU A 195 2.89 15.06 9.10
C LEU A 195 2.79 16.37 9.87
N GLY A 196 2.04 16.38 10.97
CA GLY A 196 1.70 17.58 11.72
C GLY A 196 0.38 18.19 11.25
N PRO A 197 -0.02 19.34 11.82
CA PRO A 197 -1.32 19.94 11.56
C PRO A 197 -1.64 20.08 10.07
N LEU A 198 -2.90 19.83 9.67
CA LEU A 198 -3.30 19.99 8.26
C LEU A 198 -2.87 21.36 7.72
N ALA A 199 -2.36 21.35 6.49
CA ALA A 199 -2.06 22.59 5.77
C ALA A 199 -3.32 23.44 5.58
N LYS A 200 -3.13 24.76 5.60
CA LYS A 200 -4.19 25.76 5.63
C LYS A 200 -5.32 25.56 4.59
N PRO A 201 -5.05 25.26 3.31
CA PRO A 201 -6.12 25.09 2.32
C PRO A 201 -7.07 23.93 2.66
N TYR A 202 -6.54 22.85 3.22
CA TYR A 202 -7.33 21.69 3.62
C TYR A 202 -8.05 21.92 4.95
N ARG A 203 -7.41 22.65 5.88
CA ARG A 203 -8.02 23.06 7.14
C ARG A 203 -9.26 23.92 6.92
N GLU A 204 -9.19 24.89 6.00
CA GLU A 204 -10.31 25.77 5.68
C GLU A 204 -11.52 24.97 5.15
N VAL A 205 -11.30 23.97 4.28
CA VAL A 205 -12.37 23.08 3.80
C VAL A 205 -12.94 22.24 4.93
N TRP A 206 -12.07 21.66 5.76
CA TRP A 206 -12.48 20.84 6.91
C TRP A 206 -13.43 21.59 7.85
N GLU A 207 -13.07 22.82 8.21
CA GLU A 207 -13.87 23.68 9.08
C GLU A 207 -15.16 24.14 8.40
N HIS A 208 -15.09 24.55 7.13
CA HIS A 208 -16.25 25.01 6.37
C HIS A 208 -17.30 23.89 6.19
N GLU A 209 -16.87 22.66 5.96
CA GLU A 209 -17.74 21.50 5.84
C GLU A 209 -18.24 20.96 7.19
N GLY A 210 -17.74 21.48 8.31
CA GLY A 210 -18.10 21.03 9.66
C GLY A 210 -17.67 19.60 9.93
N LEU A 211 -16.52 19.17 9.38
CA LEU A 211 -15.98 17.84 9.63
C LEU A 211 -15.42 17.74 11.05
N GLU A 212 -15.58 16.57 11.66
CA GLU A 212 -15.09 16.29 13.01
C GLU A 212 -14.16 15.07 13.01
N GLY A 213 -13.18 15.10 13.90
CA GLY A 213 -12.28 13.96 14.12
C GLY A 213 -13.02 12.71 14.66
N PRO A 214 -12.30 11.59 14.80
CA PRO A 214 -12.88 10.37 15.34
C PRO A 214 -13.44 10.53 16.76
N ASP A 215 -14.62 9.95 17.00
CA ASP A 215 -15.33 10.02 18.30
C ASP A 215 -14.62 9.26 19.43
N ASP A 216 -13.74 8.33 19.08
CA ASP A 216 -13.03 7.44 20.00
C ASP A 216 -11.75 8.04 20.59
N ILE A 217 -11.39 9.27 20.19
CA ILE A 217 -10.16 9.93 20.66
C ILE A 217 -10.47 10.83 21.86
N ILE A 218 -9.62 10.73 22.89
CA ILE A 218 -9.68 11.61 24.05
C ILE A 218 -9.20 13.00 23.64
N LYS A 219 -10.09 14.00 23.71
CA LYS A 219 -9.75 15.40 23.45
C LYS A 219 -9.24 16.03 24.75
N VAL A 220 -7.94 16.32 24.81
CA VAL A 220 -7.27 17.06 25.89
C VAL A 220 -7.31 18.55 25.56
N TYR A 221 -7.77 19.41 26.47
CA TYR A 221 -7.78 20.86 26.25
C TYR A 221 -6.94 21.55 27.33
N GLU A 222 -6.04 22.44 26.97
CA GLU A 222 -5.34 23.30 27.95
C GLU A 222 -6.20 24.52 28.33
N GLU A 223 -6.03 25.05 29.56
CA GLU A 223 -6.85 26.15 30.10
C GLU A 223 -6.75 27.47 29.29
N ASN A 224 -5.74 27.61 28.41
CA ASN A 224 -5.56 28.75 27.51
C ASN A 224 -5.47 28.35 26.03
N ASP A 225 -5.80 27.10 25.70
CA ASP A 225 -5.80 26.65 24.32
C ASP A 225 -6.98 27.31 23.60
N ASN A 226 -6.70 28.22 22.68
CA ASN A 226 -7.72 28.74 21.78
C ASN A 226 -8.13 27.55 20.91
N CYS A 227 -9.26 26.92 21.26
CA CYS A 227 -9.72 25.62 20.77
C CYS A 227 -10.00 25.53 19.26
N ASP A 228 -9.73 26.60 18.52
CA ASP A 228 -9.97 26.72 17.08
C ASP A 228 -8.83 26.15 16.21
N SER A 229 -7.69 25.76 16.79
CA SER A 229 -6.46 25.53 16.00
C SER A 229 -6.23 24.11 15.46
N ALA A 230 -6.99 23.10 15.91
CA ALA A 230 -6.86 21.76 15.35
C ALA A 230 -8.23 21.06 15.32
N ALA A 231 -8.71 20.81 14.09
CA ALA A 231 -10.10 20.45 13.85
C ALA A 231 -10.35 18.92 13.77
N THR A 232 -9.31 18.08 13.88
CA THR A 232 -9.44 16.64 14.16
C THR A 232 -9.38 16.32 15.66
N CYS A 233 -8.50 16.98 16.40
CA CYS A 233 -8.40 17.04 17.86
C CYS A 233 -7.64 18.33 18.24
N SER A 234 -7.51 18.72 19.51
CA SER A 234 -6.71 19.91 19.87
C SER A 234 -5.21 19.75 19.57
N LEU A 235 -4.46 20.86 19.46
CA LEU A 235 -3.00 20.81 19.28
C LEU A 235 -2.33 20.05 20.43
N ALA A 236 -2.75 20.30 21.67
CA ALA A 236 -2.25 19.56 22.83
C ALA A 236 -2.49 18.05 22.74
N SER A 237 -3.68 17.62 22.26
CA SER A 237 -3.99 16.20 22.05
C SER A 237 -3.09 15.60 20.97
N LEU A 238 -2.91 16.31 19.85
CA LEU A 238 -2.07 15.86 18.75
C LEU A 238 -0.61 15.72 19.19
N GLU A 239 -0.08 16.70 19.95
CA GLU A 239 1.27 16.63 20.49
C GLU A 239 1.45 15.49 21.50
N CYS A 240 0.43 15.20 22.32
CA CYS A 240 0.44 14.06 23.22
C CYS A 240 0.55 12.75 22.43
N GLU A 241 -0.34 12.54 21.46
CA GLU A 241 -0.35 11.32 20.65
C GLU A 241 0.96 11.14 19.88
N ARG A 242 1.49 12.23 19.30
CA ARG A 242 2.79 12.21 18.61
C ARG A 242 3.91 11.82 19.57
N ARG A 243 3.91 12.35 20.80
CA ARG A 243 4.90 11.99 21.83
C ARG A 243 4.77 10.52 22.22
N ASP A 244 3.56 10.01 22.35
CA ASP A 244 3.30 8.62 22.71
C ASP A 244 3.78 7.67 21.61
N CYS A 245 3.59 8.03 20.34
CA CYS A 245 4.08 7.27 19.18
C CYS A 245 5.62 7.11 19.16
N ILE A 246 6.38 8.09 19.65
CA ILE A 246 7.86 8.05 19.66
C ILE A 246 8.44 7.52 20.98
N THR A 247 7.70 7.62 22.09
CA THR A 247 8.21 7.31 23.43
C THR A 247 8.64 5.85 23.52
N GLY A 248 9.91 5.62 23.92
CA GLY A 248 10.45 4.27 24.09
C GLY A 248 10.89 3.58 22.79
N THR A 249 10.68 4.20 21.63
CA THR A 249 11.07 3.61 20.32
C THR A 249 12.54 3.87 19.98
N GLY A 250 13.15 4.92 20.55
CA GLY A 250 14.51 5.35 20.22
C GLY A 250 14.63 6.20 18.95
N TYR A 251 13.49 6.69 18.42
CA TYR A 251 13.40 7.59 17.27
C TYR A 251 12.70 8.90 17.68
N ASP A 252 13.05 9.99 17.00
CA ASP A 252 12.46 11.32 17.22
C ASP A 252 11.41 11.68 16.15
N ASP A 253 11.31 10.87 15.09
CA ASP A 253 10.37 11.02 13.97
C ASP A 253 9.33 9.90 13.98
N ILE A 254 8.09 10.24 13.64
CA ILE A 254 6.95 9.30 13.70
C ILE A 254 7.09 8.19 12.65
N LEU A 255 7.52 8.50 11.43
CA LEU A 255 7.70 7.47 10.40
C LEU A 255 8.85 6.53 10.77
N GLU A 256 9.93 7.07 11.33
CA GLU A 256 11.03 6.26 11.85
C GLU A 256 10.58 5.36 13.00
N ALA A 257 9.79 5.87 13.94
CA ALA A 257 9.20 5.07 15.02
C ALA A 257 8.27 3.97 14.48
N MET A 258 7.37 4.30 13.55
CA MET A 258 6.44 3.35 12.93
C MET A 258 7.17 2.24 12.17
N LEU A 259 8.22 2.58 11.42
CA LEU A 259 9.02 1.61 10.69
C LEU A 259 9.93 0.81 11.63
N GLY A 260 10.50 1.45 12.64
CA GLY A 260 11.47 0.86 13.56
C GLY A 260 10.86 0.07 14.71
N THR A 261 9.54 0.08 14.91
CA THR A 261 8.88 -0.72 15.95
C THR A 261 8.94 -2.22 15.63
N GLU A 262 9.11 -3.07 16.66
CA GLU A 262 9.06 -4.53 16.53
C GLU A 262 7.69 -4.98 16.01
N ARG A 263 7.68 -5.91 15.05
CA ARG A 263 6.49 -6.40 14.37
C ARG A 263 6.34 -7.89 14.59
N GLU A 264 5.10 -8.35 14.58
CA GLU A 264 4.74 -9.76 14.69
C GLU A 264 4.26 -10.31 13.34
N GLN A 265 4.86 -11.41 12.91
CA GLN A 265 4.47 -12.16 11.72
C GLN A 265 3.85 -13.49 12.15
N TYR A 266 2.61 -13.73 11.71
CA TYR A 266 1.90 -14.98 11.91
C TYR A 266 2.17 -15.91 10.72
N HIS A 267 2.44 -17.20 10.98
CA HIS A 267 2.55 -18.20 9.93
C HIS A 267 1.21 -18.33 9.19
N SER A 268 1.28 -18.63 7.88
CA SER A 268 0.08 -18.84 7.06
C SER A 268 -0.83 -19.89 7.71
N LEU A 269 -2.11 -19.53 7.87
CA LEU A 269 -3.15 -20.34 8.54
C LEU A 269 -3.47 -21.67 7.84
N LEU A 270 -2.71 -22.05 6.81
CA LEU A 270 -2.90 -23.26 6.01
C LEU A 270 -2.20 -24.50 6.59
N SER A 271 -1.40 -24.36 7.65
CA SER A 271 -0.90 -25.54 8.39
C SER A 271 -1.93 -25.96 9.44
N GLU A 272 -2.71 -26.98 9.13
CA GLU A 272 -3.59 -27.63 10.10
C GLU A 272 -2.78 -28.08 11.34
N ASP A 273 -3.30 -27.71 12.52
CA ASP A 273 -3.08 -28.35 13.83
C ASP A 273 -1.96 -27.90 14.79
N ARG A 274 -1.25 -26.78 14.60
CA ARG A 274 -0.49 -26.16 15.73
C ARG A 274 -0.55 -24.64 15.74
N TRP A 275 -1.02 -24.07 16.84
CA TRP A 275 -0.76 -22.66 17.15
C TRP A 275 0.76 -22.50 17.35
N GLU A 276 1.39 -21.80 16.43
CA GLU A 276 2.77 -21.35 16.59
C GLU A 276 2.75 -19.88 17.02
N PRO A 277 3.58 -19.48 18.00
CA PRO A 277 3.68 -18.09 18.39
C PRO A 277 4.12 -17.23 17.20
N PRO A 278 3.67 -15.97 17.10
CA PRO A 278 4.11 -15.09 16.04
C PRO A 278 5.62 -14.87 16.11
N ILE A 279 6.24 -14.81 14.94
CA ILE A 279 7.65 -14.47 14.83
C ILE A 279 7.80 -12.95 14.94
N LYS A 280 8.67 -12.51 15.85
CA LYS A 280 9.02 -11.11 16.03
C LYS A 280 10.18 -10.71 15.14
N TYR A 281 10.09 -9.56 14.49
CA TYR A 281 11.17 -9.00 13.66
C TYR A 281 11.18 -7.47 13.73
N GLN A 282 12.31 -6.87 13.39
CA GLN A 282 12.52 -5.43 13.37
C GLN A 282 13.44 -5.08 12.20
N TYR A 283 13.23 -3.93 11.55
CA TYR A 283 14.13 -3.48 10.50
C TYR A 283 15.41 -2.88 11.09
N GLU A 284 16.52 -3.10 10.40
CA GLU A 284 17.80 -2.44 10.70
C GLU A 284 17.66 -0.92 10.67
N LYS A 285 18.35 -0.24 11.59
CA LYS A 285 18.22 1.21 11.76
C LYS A 285 18.50 1.98 10.47
N GLU A 286 19.51 1.58 9.70
CA GLU A 286 19.85 2.22 8.43
C GLU A 286 18.74 2.08 7.38
N GLU A 287 18.04 0.94 7.37
CA GLU A 287 16.86 0.72 6.50
C GLU A 287 15.70 1.63 6.93
N VAL A 288 15.43 1.69 8.24
CA VAL A 288 14.38 2.55 8.83
C VAL A 288 14.60 4.00 8.43
N LEU A 289 15.80 4.53 8.66
CA LEU A 289 16.13 5.93 8.35
C LEU A 289 16.03 6.23 6.85
N ALA A 290 16.51 5.31 6.00
CA ALA A 290 16.48 5.49 4.54
C ALA A 290 15.05 5.43 3.97
N LEU A 291 14.22 4.49 4.44
CA LEU A 291 12.84 4.36 4.01
C LEU A 291 11.97 5.50 4.58
N ALA A 292 12.19 5.92 5.82
CA ALA A 292 11.52 7.10 6.39
C ALA A 292 11.84 8.36 5.59
N ASP A 293 13.11 8.56 5.20
CA ASP A 293 13.49 9.71 4.36
C ASP A 293 12.80 9.68 3.00
N PHE A 294 12.74 8.50 2.38
CA PHE A 294 12.01 8.31 1.13
C PHE A 294 10.54 8.72 1.31
N LEU A 295 9.82 8.12 2.27
CA LEU A 295 8.40 8.40 2.50
C LEU A 295 8.14 9.89 2.84
N ARG A 296 8.98 10.52 3.67
CA ARG A 296 8.88 11.95 4.02
C ARG A 296 8.96 12.89 2.83
N ARG A 297 9.66 12.50 1.75
CA ARG A 297 9.78 13.30 0.53
C ARG A 297 8.58 13.16 -0.42
N LEU A 298 7.82 12.08 -0.30
CA LEU A 298 6.61 11.83 -1.10
C LEU A 298 5.35 12.31 -0.36
N LEU A 299 5.34 12.25 0.98
CA LEU A 299 4.23 12.63 1.84
C LEU A 299 4.32 14.12 2.23
N LYS A 300 3.95 14.99 1.30
CA LYS A 300 3.76 16.43 1.55
C LYS A 300 2.31 16.82 1.35
N TYR A 301 1.79 17.67 2.23
CA TYR A 301 0.43 18.21 2.09
C TYR A 301 0.27 18.95 0.76
N HIS A 302 1.23 19.82 0.44
CA HIS A 302 1.23 20.57 -0.81
C HIS A 302 1.75 19.70 -1.96
N PRO A 303 0.96 19.53 -3.05
CA PRO A 303 1.33 18.69 -4.20
C PRO A 303 2.70 19.02 -4.81
N ASP A 304 3.05 20.30 -4.86
CA ASP A 304 4.26 20.86 -5.48
C ASP A 304 5.53 20.68 -4.64
N GLU A 305 5.39 20.33 -3.36
CA GLU A 305 6.51 20.00 -2.49
C GLU A 305 6.92 18.52 -2.57
N ARG A 306 6.10 17.67 -3.21
CA ARG A 306 6.40 16.24 -3.38
C ARG A 306 7.44 16.06 -4.47
N LEU A 307 8.30 15.05 -4.31
CA LEU A 307 9.21 14.65 -5.40
C LEU A 307 8.43 14.23 -6.65
N GLY A 308 8.90 14.66 -7.82
CA GLY A 308 8.43 14.11 -9.10
C GLY A 308 8.91 12.67 -9.28
N ALA A 309 8.18 11.86 -10.05
CA ALA A 309 8.47 10.43 -10.18
C ALA A 309 9.91 10.11 -10.68
N ASP A 310 10.49 10.96 -11.53
CA ASP A 310 11.88 10.82 -11.98
C ASP A 310 12.89 11.08 -10.85
N ASP A 311 12.63 12.04 -9.97
CA ASP A 311 13.47 12.31 -8.80
C ASP A 311 13.35 11.20 -7.76
N VAL A 312 12.15 10.64 -7.61
CA VAL A 312 11.91 9.46 -6.76
C VAL A 312 12.81 8.30 -7.18
N LEU A 313 12.98 8.06 -8.49
CA LEU A 313 13.88 7.01 -9.01
C LEU A 313 15.34 7.20 -8.62
N GLN A 314 15.79 8.43 -8.40
CA GLN A 314 17.17 8.73 -8.03
C GLN A 314 17.40 8.67 -6.51
N HIS A 315 16.36 8.42 -5.71
CA HIS A 315 16.48 8.45 -4.26
C HIS A 315 17.46 7.39 -3.72
N PRO A 316 18.34 7.73 -2.75
CA PRO A 316 19.34 6.80 -2.21
C PRO A 316 18.78 5.47 -1.72
N TRP A 317 17.59 5.46 -1.12
CA TRP A 317 16.94 4.22 -0.68
C TRP A 317 16.74 3.21 -1.83
N LEU A 318 16.36 3.68 -3.04
CA LEU A 318 16.23 2.84 -4.24
C LEU A 318 17.57 2.50 -4.92
N GLN A 319 18.59 3.34 -4.74
CA GLN A 319 19.91 3.14 -5.34
C GLN A 319 20.78 2.19 -4.51
N ASN A 320 20.77 2.34 -3.19
CA ASN A 320 21.51 1.50 -2.25
C ASN A 320 21.01 0.06 -2.29
N THR A 321 19.71 -0.10 -2.50
CA THR A 321 19.11 -1.39 -2.75
C THR A 321 19.68 -2.01 -4.03
N ARG A 322 19.65 -1.32 -5.19
CA ARG A 322 20.29 -1.82 -6.43
C ARG A 322 21.79 -2.13 -6.30
N ALA A 323 22.54 -1.36 -5.50
CA ALA A 323 23.97 -1.57 -5.28
C ALA A 323 24.27 -2.82 -4.43
N SER A 324 23.51 -3.05 -3.36
CA SER A 324 23.60 -4.26 -2.53
C SER A 324 23.36 -5.53 -3.35
N HIS A 325 22.43 -5.47 -4.32
CA HIS A 325 22.12 -6.59 -5.21
C HIS A 325 23.27 -6.96 -6.15
N LYS A 326 24.00 -5.97 -6.71
CA LYS A 326 25.18 -6.22 -7.55
C LYS A 326 26.34 -6.84 -6.76
N MET A 327 26.44 -6.55 -5.47
CA MET A 327 27.51 -7.04 -4.60
C MET A 327 27.23 -8.48 -4.16
N GLN A 328 25.99 -8.80 -3.74
CA GLN A 328 25.60 -10.18 -3.38
C GLN A 328 25.64 -11.14 -4.57
N ALA A 329 25.19 -10.72 -5.76
CA ALA A 329 25.26 -11.54 -6.98
C ALA A 329 26.70 -11.81 -7.47
N ARG A 330 27.67 -10.97 -7.07
CA ARG A 330 29.10 -11.19 -7.33
C ARG A 330 29.69 -12.20 -6.37
N VAL A 331 29.39 -12.08 -5.07
CA VAL A 331 29.85 -13.02 -4.03
C VAL A 331 29.33 -14.44 -4.31
N SER A 332 28.05 -14.60 -4.65
CA SER A 332 27.48 -15.91 -4.99
C SER A 332 28.09 -16.55 -6.25
N LYS A 333 28.70 -15.75 -7.14
CA LYS A 333 29.39 -16.24 -8.35
C LYS A 333 30.83 -16.65 -8.08
N GLU A 334 31.49 -15.99 -7.12
CA GLU A 334 32.85 -16.31 -6.68
C GLU A 334 32.87 -17.52 -5.73
N GLU A 335 31.80 -17.79 -4.99
CA GLU A 335 31.64 -19.00 -4.16
C GLU A 335 31.25 -20.26 -4.95
N LEU A 336 30.97 -20.12 -6.25
CA LEU A 336 30.64 -21.21 -7.18
C LEU A 336 31.79 -21.56 -8.16
N LEU A 337 32.98 -20.97 -7.96
CA LEU A 337 34.23 -21.27 -8.66
C LEU A 337 35.29 -21.73 -7.66
#